data_AF-A0A6N7YKZ4-F1
#
_entry.id   AF-A0A6N7YKZ4-F1
#
_cell.length_a   1.000
_cell.length_b   1.000
_cell.length_c   1.000
_cell.angle_alpha   90.00
_cell.angle_beta   90.00
_cell.angle_gamma   90.00
#
_symmetry.space_group_name_H-M   'P 1'
#
loop_
_entity.id
_entity.type
_entity.pdbx_description
1 polymer ?
#
loop_
_entity_poly.entity_id
_entity_poly.type
_entity_poly.pdbx_seq_one_letter_code
_entity_poly.pdbx_strand_id
1 'polypeptide(L)' 'MTYSIFDSTGNLLDAFTDRAAALDCLAGIAQAEPESANDVFLITQDDDGNAVGETVYASAVSIPA' A
#
# COMPACT_ATOMS: atom_id res chain seq x y z
N MET A 1 11.52 -9.50 -3.71
CA MET A 1 10.51 -8.44 -3.94
C MET A 1 9.63 -8.29 -2.71
N THR A 2 9.44 -7.05 -2.27
CA THR A 2 8.69 -6.68 -1.07
C THR A 2 7.63 -5.64 -1.43
N TYR A 3 6.47 -5.69 -0.80
CA TYR A 3 5.36 -4.77 -1.00
C TYR A 3 5.17 -3.97 0.30
N SER A 4 5.52 -2.70 0.28
CA SER A 4 5.60 -1.87 1.47
C SER A 4 4.54 -0.78 1.42
N ILE A 5 3.73 -0.69 2.47
CA ILE A 5 2.70 0.34 2.63
C ILE A 5 3.31 1.50 3.41
N PHE A 6 3.19 2.70 2.88
CA PHE A 6 3.66 3.93 3.50
C PHE A 6 2.52 4.93 3.67
N ASP A 7 2.68 5.81 4.65
CA ASP A 7 1.89 7.04 4.75
C ASP A 7 2.52 8.21 3.97
N SER A 8 1.80 9.33 3.87
CA SER A 8 2.22 10.54 3.15
C SER A 8 3.38 11.27 3.80
N THR A 9 3.73 10.91 5.04
CA THR A 9 4.90 11.40 5.75
C THR A 9 6.13 10.51 5.53
N GLY A 10 5.97 9.37 4.85
CA GLY A 10 7.03 8.42 4.53
C GLY A 10 7.28 7.37 5.61
N ASN A 11 6.38 7.21 6.59
CA ASN A 11 6.51 6.12 7.57
C ASN A 11 6.06 4.81 6.93
N LEU A 12 6.82 3.75 7.18
CA LEU A 12 6.41 2.40 6.85
C LEU A 12 5.31 1.96 7.82
N LEU A 13 4.13 1.63 7.28
CA LEU A 13 3.01 1.09 8.05
C LEU A 13 3.10 -0.44 8.16
N ASP A 14 3.33 -1.10 7.02
CA ASP A 14 3.45 -2.56 6.96
C ASP A 14 4.23 -3.00 5.70
N ALA A 15 4.74 -4.23 5.71
CA ALA A 15 5.50 -4.79 4.59
C ALA A 15 5.16 -6.27 4.38
N PHE A 16 4.97 -6.64 3.11
CA PHE A 16 4.51 -7.96 2.70
C PHE A 16 5.44 -8.56 1.65
N THR A 17 5.46 -9.89 1.59
CA THR A 17 6.10 -10.63 0.49
C THR A 17 5.09 -11.09 -0.56
N ASP A 18 3.79 -10.98 -0.27
CA ASP A 18 2.69 -11.32 -1.17
C ASP A 18 1.90 -10.07 -1.57
N ARG A 19 1.68 -9.90 -2.88
CA ARG A 19 0.99 -8.73 -3.44
C ARG A 19 -0.49 -8.70 -3.06
N ALA A 20 -1.15 -9.85 -3.03
CA ALA A 20 -2.59 -9.91 -2.74
C ALA A 20 -2.84 -9.55 -1.28
N ALA A 21 -2.02 -10.07 -0.36
CA ALA A 21 -2.06 -9.68 1.05
C ALA A 21 -1.80 -8.18 1.26
N ALA A 22 -0.85 -7.60 0.53
CA ALA A 22 -0.56 -6.17 0.61
C ALA A 22 -1.74 -5.30 0.13
N LEU A 23 -2.38 -5.70 -0.97
CA LEU A 23 -3.55 -4.99 -1.50
C LEU A 23 -4.78 -5.14 -0.61
N ASP A 24 -4.99 -6.31 -0.01
CA ASP A 24 -6.06 -6.56 0.95
C ASP A 24 -5.89 -5.70 2.21
N CYS A 25 -4.66 -5.63 2.75
CA CYS A 25 -4.33 -4.72 3.85
C CYS A 25 -4.56 -3.25 3.47
N LEU A 26 -4.08 -2.82 2.30
CA LEU A 26 -4.26 -1.46 1.81
C LEU A 26 -5.75 -1.09 1.66
N ALA A 27 -6.57 -2.02 1.16
CA ALA A 27 -8.02 -1.84 1.08
C ALA A 27 -8.67 -1.77 2.47
N GLY A 28 -8.21 -2.60 3.42
CA GLY A 28 -8.65 -2.55 4.82
C GLY A 28 -8.37 -1.21 5.48
N ILE A 29 -7.20 -0.61 5.22
CA ILE A 29 -6.85 0.74 5.70
C ILE A 29 -7.79 1.78 5.08
N ALA A 30 -8.03 1.73 3.76
CA ALA A 30 -8.94 2.65 3.09
C ALA A 30 -10.40 2.54 3.61
N GLN A 31 -10.84 1.34 3.98
CA GLN A 31 -12.15 1.11 4.57
C GLN A 31 -12.25 1.63 6.01
N ALA A 32 -11.22 1.40 6.82
CA ALA A 32 -11.20 1.83 8.22
C ALA A 32 -11.07 3.35 8.34
N GLU A 33 -10.25 3.97 7.49
CA GLU A 33 -9.95 5.40 7.50
C GLU A 33 -10.04 5.99 6.08
N PRO A 34 -11.25 6.22 5.56
CA PRO A 34 -11.44 6.72 4.20
C PRO A 34 -10.88 8.13 3.98
N GLU A 35 -10.77 8.94 5.04
CA GLU A 35 -10.14 10.26 4.98
C GLU A 35 -8.62 10.17 4.72
N SER A 36 -7.97 9.13 5.24
CA SER A 36 -6.54 8.86 5.09
C SER A 36 -6.22 8.09 3.79
N ALA A 37 -7.22 7.67 3.01
CA ALA A 37 -7.01 6.80 1.84
C ALA A 37 -6.16 7.44 0.73
N ASN A 38 -6.08 8.78 0.66
CA ASN A 38 -5.20 9.49 -0.27
C ASN A 38 -3.77 9.65 0.28
N ASP A 39 -3.59 9.47 1.58
CA ASP A 39 -2.32 9.60 2.27
C ASP A 39 -1.60 8.27 2.41
N VAL A 40 -2.24 7.14 2.12
CA VAL A 40 -1.65 5.81 2.22
C VAL A 40 -1.43 5.20 0.84
N PHE A 41 -0.25 4.65 0.60
CA PHE A 41 0.12 4.05 -0.69
C PHE A 41 1.04 2.85 -0.53
N LEU A 42 0.95 1.94 -1.49
CA LEU A 42 1.77 0.74 -1.60
C LEU A 42 2.83 0.93 -2.67
N ILE A 43 4.07 0.60 -2.32
CA ILE A 43 5.21 0.56 -3.24
C ILE A 43 5.69 -0.89 -3.34
N THR A 44 6.00 -1.34 -4.56
CA THR A 44 6.74 -2.60 -4.75
C THR A 44 8.23 -2.29 -4.78
N GLN A 45 9.03 -3.05 -4.04
CA GLN A 45 10.47 -2.90 -3.92
C GLN A 45 11.18 -4.17 -4.39
N ASP A 46 12.31 -4.02 -5.06
CA ASP A 46 13.22 -5.13 -5.36
C ASP A 46 14.02 -5.57 -4.11
N ASP A 47 14.87 -6.57 -4.26
CA ASP A 47 15.66 -7.12 -3.15
C ASP A 47 16.78 -6.17 -2.68
N ASP A 48 17.09 -5.14 -3.46
CA ASP A 48 18.00 -4.05 -3.11
C ASP A 48 17.26 -2.87 -2.42
N GLY A 49 15.93 -2.97 -2.28
CA GLY A 49 15.08 -1.95 -1.66
C GLY A 49 14.68 -0.81 -2.60
N ASN A 50 14.99 -0.89 -3.89
CA ASN A 50 14.59 0.11 -4.85
C ASN A 50 13.11 -0.05 -5.21
N ALA A 51 12.39 1.06 -5.30
CA ALA A 51 11.02 1.06 -5.79
C ALA A 51 11.01 0.60 -7.26
N VAL A 52 10.22 -0.43 -7.56
CA VAL A 52 10.03 -1.00 -8.88
C VAL A 52 8.54 -1.10 -9.20
N GLY A 53 8.13 -0.68 -10.40
CA GLY A 53 6.73 -0.74 -10.81
C GLY A 53 5.88 0.47 -10.37
N GLU A 54 4.57 0.25 -10.27
CA GLU A 54 3.57 1.27 -9.96
C GLU A 54 3.36 1.45 -8.46
N THR A 55 3.14 2.70 -8.04
CA THR A 55 2.62 3.04 -6.71
C THR A 55 1.09 2.93 -6.71
N VAL A 56 0.54 2.15 -5.79
CA VAL A 56 -0.91 1.95 -5.65
C VAL A 56 -1.40 2.74 -4.44
N TYR A 57 -2.22 3.76 -4.67
CA TYR A 57 -2.85 4.51 -3.58
C TYR A 57 -4.04 3.75 -3.00
N ALA A 58 -4.27 3.87 -1.69
CA ALA A 58 -5.40 3.21 -1.05
C ALA A 58 -6.75 3.67 -1.63
N SER A 59 -6.84 4.94 -2.05
CA SER A 59 -8.01 5.51 -2.76
C SER A 59 -8.25 4.90 -4.16
N ALA A 60 -7.24 4.28 -4.78
CA ALA A 60 -7.35 3.63 -6.08
C ALA A 60 -7.76 2.15 -5.96
N VAL A 61 -7.67 1.55 -4.76
CA VAL A 61 -8.08 0.18 -4.54
C VAL A 61 -9.60 0.16 -4.47
N SER A 62 -10.23 -0.37 -5.53
CA SER A 62 -11.68 -0.47 -5.59
C SER A 62 -12.16 -1.37 -4.46
N ILE A 63 -12.89 -0.78 -3.52
CA ILE A 63 -13.52 -1.49 -2.42
C ILE A 63 -14.73 -2.22 -3.02
N PRO A 64 -14.74 -3.56 -3.13
CA PRO A 64 -15.98 -4.25 -3.50
C PRO A 64 -17.03 -3.93 -2.42
N ALA A 65 -18.17 -3.40 -2.87
CA ALA A 65 -19.31 -3.00 -2.04
C ALA A 65 -19.97 -4.17 -1.33
#